data_AF-A0A8J7NVV7-F1
#
_entry.id   AF-A0A8J7NVV7-F1
#
_cell.length_a   1.000
_cell.length_b   1.000
_cell.length_c   1.000
_cell.angle_alpha   90.00
_cell.angle_beta   90.00
_cell.angle_gamma   90.00
#
_symmetry.space_group_name_H-M   'P 1'
#
loop_
_entity.id
_entity.type
_entity.pdbx_description
1 polymer ?
#
loop_
_entity_poly.entity_id
_entity_poly.type
_entity_poly.pdbx_seq_one_letter_code
_entity_poly.pdbx_strand_id
1 'polypeptide(L)'
;TLSVSLSVMEVKRPELTEFRGVCMSHYFTDNFDNVEKFQARPDDILIATYPKAGTTWVSELVDQVYFGVSDPGRFSLPVYERVPFLEICVPSLMTGTEAVEKMSSCPRLIKTHLPLQLVPPSFWEQNCRVMCVFSVYRVCSVCSFSLQVMCGCSVCTGCVECLLSLYRRCVCDVCVQCVQAVLTVFSLSTGDVCVQCVQGVLSVFSFSTVVFGSWYDHVTGWWERRQTHPRLLYLFYEDLKEDLPRELDRLCAFLGVPLSERDRQSVLGAVGFETMRSQSQKFFSISGLMDQSISPFMRKGMVGDWKNHFTVAQSEAFDEDYRRKMKDSTLSFRMELEREEELSSEGSSLLMGTL
;
A
#
# COMPACT_ATOMS: atom_id res chain seq x y z
N THR A 1 32.45 19.21 2.28
CA THR A 1 32.00 18.66 3.59
C THR A 1 30.91 19.56 4.13
N LEU A 2 29.67 19.28 3.79
CA LEU A 2 28.48 19.93 4.37
C LEU A 2 27.68 18.81 5.02
N SER A 3 28.04 18.48 6.26
CA SER A 3 27.26 17.64 7.14
C SER A 3 26.10 18.47 7.67
N VAL A 4 24.99 18.48 6.93
CA VAL A 4 23.71 18.88 7.51
C VAL A 4 23.29 17.75 8.42
N SER A 5 23.46 17.92 9.73
CA SER A 5 22.79 17.07 10.70
C SER A 5 21.29 17.29 10.53
N LEU A 6 20.62 16.35 9.85
CA LEU A 6 19.18 16.18 9.98
C LEU A 6 18.93 15.86 11.45
N SER A 7 18.71 16.91 12.25
CA SER A 7 18.03 16.75 13.52
C SER A 7 16.77 15.96 13.21
N VAL A 8 16.64 14.77 13.81
CA VAL A 8 15.42 13.98 13.78
C VAL A 8 14.29 14.95 14.13
N MET A 9 13.52 15.39 13.13
CA MET A 9 12.35 16.19 13.41
C MET A 9 11.51 15.32 14.34
N GLU A 10 11.20 15.83 15.52
CA GLU A 10 10.30 15.17 16.45
C GLU A 10 8.92 15.23 15.80
N VAL A 11 8.67 14.33 14.84
CA VAL A 11 7.41 14.25 14.10
C VAL A 11 6.37 13.77 15.11
N LYS A 12 5.71 14.72 15.77
CA LYS A 12 4.61 14.43 16.67
C LYS A 12 3.54 13.69 15.87
N ARG A 13 3.01 12.62 16.45
CA ARG A 13 2.01 11.76 15.82
C ARG A 13 0.86 12.60 15.26
N PRO A 14 0.62 12.62 13.93
CA PRO A 14 -0.43 13.44 13.36
C PRO A 14 -1.80 12.96 13.83
N GLU A 15 -2.70 13.89 14.11
CA GLU A 15 -4.11 13.61 14.34
C GLU A 15 -4.80 13.31 13.00
N LEU A 16 -5.74 12.35 13.02
CA LEU A 16 -6.57 12.05 11.87
C LEU A 16 -7.88 12.81 11.98
N THR A 17 -8.23 13.54 10.94
CA THR A 17 -9.45 14.34 10.86
C THR A 17 -10.28 13.94 9.65
N GLU A 18 -11.58 14.24 9.70
CA GLU A 18 -12.45 14.08 8.54
C GLU A 18 -12.16 15.19 7.53
N PHE A 19 -11.83 14.81 6.30
CA PHE A 19 -11.62 15.69 5.18
C PHE A 19 -12.49 15.23 4.02
N ARG A 20 -13.55 16.00 3.72
CA ARG A 20 -14.51 15.71 2.63
C ARG A 20 -15.05 14.27 2.70
N GLY A 21 -15.44 13.82 3.90
CA GLY A 21 -15.96 12.48 4.16
C GLY A 21 -14.90 11.36 4.24
N VAL A 22 -13.61 11.70 4.22
CA VAL A 22 -12.49 10.73 4.25
C VAL A 22 -11.60 11.02 5.45
N CYS A 23 -11.23 9.99 6.20
CA CYS A 23 -10.28 10.12 7.31
C CYS A 23 -8.86 10.35 6.77
N MET A 24 -8.26 11.50 7.07
CA MET A 24 -6.97 11.94 6.51
C MET A 24 -6.08 12.58 7.59
N SER A 25 -4.78 12.69 7.30
CA SER A 25 -3.82 13.46 8.10
C SER A 25 -3.51 14.78 7.40
N HIS A 26 -3.13 15.81 8.16
CA HIS A 26 -2.70 17.12 7.64
C HIS A 26 -1.62 17.00 6.55
N TYR A 27 -0.74 15.99 6.63
CA TYR A 27 0.26 15.69 5.60
C TYR A 27 -0.29 15.40 4.20
N PHE A 28 -1.60 15.14 4.07
CA PHE A 28 -2.27 14.90 2.80
C PHE A 28 -3.32 15.94 2.45
N THR A 29 -3.60 16.88 3.36
CA THR A 29 -4.69 17.86 3.21
C THR A 29 -4.21 19.31 3.16
N ASP A 30 -3.05 19.62 3.74
CA ASP A 30 -2.59 21.01 3.87
C ASP A 30 -2.28 21.67 2.52
N ASN A 31 -1.87 20.88 1.53
CA ASN A 31 -1.61 21.34 0.16
C ASN A 31 -2.75 20.97 -0.82
N PHE A 32 -3.93 20.59 -0.31
CA PHE A 32 -4.95 19.98 -1.15
C PHE A 32 -5.52 20.94 -2.21
N ASP A 33 -5.53 22.25 -1.97
CA ASP A 33 -5.95 23.23 -2.99
C ASP A 33 -5.10 23.14 -4.27
N ASN A 34 -3.79 22.86 -4.13
CA ASN A 34 -2.89 22.67 -5.27
C ASN A 34 -3.05 21.27 -5.88
N VAL A 35 -3.36 20.26 -5.06
CA VAL A 35 -3.69 18.92 -5.55
C VAL A 35 -4.96 18.98 -6.41
N GLU A 36 -6.04 19.58 -5.91
CA GLU A 36 -7.32 19.69 -6.61
C GLU A 36 -7.19 20.46 -7.94
N LYS A 37 -6.35 21.50 -7.97
CA LYS A 37 -6.10 22.32 -9.17
C LYS A 37 -4.97 21.79 -10.06
N PHE A 38 -4.35 20.66 -9.70
CA PHE A 38 -3.22 20.09 -10.41
C PHE A 38 -3.54 19.92 -11.89
N GLN A 39 -2.57 20.19 -12.76
CA GLN A 39 -2.72 20.10 -14.22
C GLN A 39 -1.98 18.87 -14.74
N ALA A 40 -2.75 17.79 -14.96
CA ALA A 40 -2.24 16.60 -15.63
C ALA A 40 -1.87 16.89 -17.09
N ARG A 41 -0.92 16.12 -17.62
CA ARG A 41 -0.58 16.08 -19.06
C ARG A 41 -1.20 14.83 -19.70
N PRO A 42 -1.54 14.85 -21.00
CA PRO A 42 -2.13 13.69 -21.68
C PRO A 42 -1.30 12.39 -21.61
N ASP A 43 0.01 12.52 -21.45
CA ASP A 43 0.98 11.44 -21.35
C ASP A 43 1.26 11.00 -19.91
N ASP A 44 0.73 11.70 -18.90
CA ASP A 44 0.91 11.29 -17.50
C ASP A 44 0.34 9.90 -17.22
N ILE A 45 1.01 9.18 -16.33
CA ILE A 45 0.58 7.88 -15.82
C ILE A 45 0.34 8.00 -14.32
N LEU A 46 -0.93 7.84 -13.93
CA LEU A 46 -1.34 7.83 -12.54
C LEU A 46 -1.32 6.40 -11.99
N ILE A 47 -0.54 6.13 -10.96
CA ILE A 47 -0.49 4.88 -10.22
C ILE A 47 -1.30 5.06 -8.94
N ALA A 48 -2.53 4.56 -8.95
CA ALA A 48 -3.49 4.67 -7.85
C ALA A 48 -3.57 3.36 -7.07
N THR A 49 -3.52 3.42 -5.75
CA THR A 49 -3.61 2.21 -4.91
C THR A 49 -4.23 2.55 -3.58
N TYR A 50 -4.95 1.62 -2.96
CA TYR A 50 -5.16 1.72 -1.52
C TYR A 50 -3.81 1.54 -0.81
N PRO A 51 -3.55 2.22 0.33
CA PRO A 51 -2.32 2.02 1.06
C PRO A 51 -1.96 0.54 1.24
N LYS A 52 -0.69 0.21 0.97
CA LYS A 52 -0.10 -1.13 1.11
C LYS A 52 -0.55 -2.19 0.09
N ALA A 53 -1.25 -1.81 -0.98
CA ALA A 53 -1.60 -2.73 -2.06
C ALA A 53 -0.46 -3.00 -3.09
N GLY A 54 0.80 -2.69 -2.77
CA GLY A 54 1.95 -2.93 -3.66
C GLY A 54 2.37 -1.76 -4.53
N THR A 55 2.05 -0.52 -4.15
CA THR A 55 2.35 0.70 -4.93
C THR A 55 3.82 0.80 -5.31
N THR A 56 4.74 0.63 -4.37
CA THR A 56 6.18 0.74 -4.64
C THR A 56 6.66 -0.29 -5.67
N TRP A 57 6.10 -1.49 -5.64
CA TRP A 57 6.45 -2.55 -6.58
C TRP A 57 6.01 -2.19 -7.99
N VAL A 58 4.77 -1.74 -8.15
CA VAL A 58 4.25 -1.31 -9.46
C VAL A 58 4.89 -0.02 -9.94
N SER A 59 5.22 0.92 -9.05
CA SER A 59 6.01 2.11 -9.40
C SER A 59 7.37 1.74 -9.97
N GLU A 60 8.09 0.81 -9.34
CA GLU A 60 9.36 0.32 -9.87
C GLU A 60 9.18 -0.41 -11.20
N LEU A 61 8.14 -1.26 -11.31
CA LEU A 61 7.83 -2.00 -12.53
C LEU A 61 7.59 -1.08 -13.73
N VAL A 62 6.75 -0.04 -13.56
CA VAL A 62 6.44 0.90 -14.63
C VAL A 62 7.65 1.77 -14.99
N ASP A 63 8.43 2.22 -14.00
CA ASP A 63 9.64 3.02 -14.25
C ASP A 63 10.72 2.20 -14.99
N GLN A 64 10.88 0.91 -14.64
CA GLN A 64 11.78 -0.01 -15.35
C GLN A 64 11.32 -0.27 -16.80
N VAL A 65 10.02 -0.42 -17.04
CA VAL A 65 9.48 -0.60 -18.41
C VAL A 65 9.77 0.62 -19.30
N TYR A 66 9.58 1.84 -18.77
CA TYR A 66 9.80 3.05 -19.56
C TYR A 66 11.26 3.47 -19.68
N PHE A 67 12.02 3.35 -18.59
CA PHE A 67 13.32 4.00 -18.47
C PHE A 67 14.47 3.04 -18.16
N GLY A 68 14.20 1.76 -17.87
CA GLY A 68 15.22 0.77 -17.52
C GLY A 68 16.33 0.64 -18.55
N VAL A 69 15.98 0.77 -19.83
CA VAL A 69 16.94 0.70 -20.95
C VAL A 69 17.50 2.07 -21.31
N SER A 70 16.65 3.11 -21.36
CA SER A 70 17.04 4.43 -21.88
C SER A 70 17.78 5.30 -20.87
N ASP A 71 17.53 5.11 -19.57
CA ASP A 71 18.13 5.90 -18.49
C ASP A 71 18.40 5.02 -17.25
N PRO A 72 19.36 4.09 -17.33
CA PRO A 72 19.73 3.25 -16.19
C PRO A 72 20.27 4.06 -15.00
N GLY A 73 20.79 5.27 -15.25
CA GLY A 73 21.29 6.17 -14.20
C GLY A 73 20.18 6.66 -13.27
N ARG A 74 18.95 6.77 -13.77
CA ARG A 74 17.75 7.14 -13.00
C ARG A 74 17.58 6.32 -11.73
N PHE A 75 17.86 5.01 -11.77
CA PHE A 75 17.65 4.07 -10.65
C PHE A 75 18.69 4.16 -9.52
N SER A 76 19.60 5.14 -9.61
CA SER A 76 20.37 5.63 -8.46
C SER A 76 19.53 6.49 -7.52
N LEU A 77 18.47 7.13 -8.03
CA LEU A 77 17.55 7.94 -7.26
C LEU A 77 16.50 7.09 -6.53
N PRO A 78 16.07 7.51 -5.33
CA PRO A 78 14.97 6.89 -4.64
C PRO A 78 13.66 6.91 -5.44
N VAL A 79 12.81 5.90 -5.24
CA VAL A 79 11.54 5.76 -5.97
C VAL A 79 10.61 6.95 -5.77
N TYR A 80 10.62 7.60 -4.60
CA TYR A 80 9.74 8.75 -4.32
C TYR A 80 10.15 10.02 -5.09
N GLU A 81 11.38 10.11 -5.60
CA GLU A 81 11.81 11.20 -6.48
C GLU A 81 11.48 10.89 -7.95
N ARG A 82 11.52 9.60 -8.32
CA ARG A 82 11.19 9.12 -9.67
C ARG A 82 9.69 9.05 -9.92
N VAL A 83 8.93 8.72 -8.89
CA VAL A 83 7.47 8.57 -8.89
C VAL A 83 6.90 9.34 -7.69
N PRO A 84 6.78 10.67 -7.80
CA PRO A 84 6.34 11.50 -6.68
C PRO A 84 4.93 11.17 -6.21
N PHE A 85 4.71 11.33 -4.90
CA PHE A 85 3.44 11.07 -4.26
C PHE A 85 2.58 12.35 -4.25
N LEU A 86 1.57 12.41 -5.09
CA LEU A 86 0.88 13.66 -5.46
C LEU A 86 0.39 14.48 -4.26
N GLU A 87 -0.32 13.84 -3.33
CA GLU A 87 -0.96 14.53 -2.20
C GLU A 87 -0.02 14.78 -1.01
N ILE A 88 1.26 14.38 -1.06
CA ILE A 88 2.14 14.53 0.10
C ILE A 88 2.56 15.99 0.34
N CYS A 89 2.42 16.44 1.57
CA CYS A 89 2.83 17.74 2.07
C CYS A 89 3.42 17.58 3.46
N VAL A 90 4.73 17.31 3.53
CA VAL A 90 5.44 17.25 4.81
C VAL A 90 6.23 18.56 4.99
N PRO A 91 6.15 19.21 6.17
CA PRO A 91 6.94 20.40 6.45
C PRO A 91 8.42 20.21 6.14
N SER A 92 9.04 21.26 5.59
CA SER A 92 10.46 21.29 5.20
C SER A 92 10.84 20.40 4.00
N LEU A 93 9.88 19.74 3.36
CA LEU A 93 10.09 18.98 2.14
C LEU A 93 9.30 19.57 0.98
N MET A 94 9.75 19.30 -0.23
CA MET A 94 9.02 19.66 -1.44
C MET A 94 7.66 18.93 -1.46
N THR A 95 6.60 19.66 -1.81
CA THR A 95 5.28 19.05 -1.95
C THR A 95 5.23 18.08 -3.14
N GLY A 96 4.31 17.12 -3.09
CA GLY A 96 4.10 16.19 -4.18
C GLY A 96 3.81 16.88 -5.52
N THR A 97 2.96 17.91 -5.50
CA THR A 97 2.63 18.70 -6.70
C THR A 97 3.84 19.40 -7.30
N GLU A 98 4.67 20.06 -6.48
CA GLU A 98 5.91 20.71 -6.94
C GLU A 98 6.93 19.70 -7.49
N ALA A 99 7.03 18.53 -6.85
CA ALA A 99 7.92 17.46 -7.30
C ALA A 99 7.52 16.98 -8.71
N VAL A 100 6.23 16.76 -8.96
CA VAL A 100 5.72 16.36 -10.28
C VAL A 100 5.92 17.44 -11.35
N GLU A 101 5.78 18.73 -11.00
CA GLU A 101 6.01 19.84 -11.94
C GLU A 101 7.48 19.94 -12.38
N LYS A 102 8.41 19.63 -11.48
CA LYS A 102 9.86 19.65 -11.77
C LYS A 102 10.36 18.44 -12.54
N MET A 103 9.53 17.42 -12.75
CA MET A 103 9.92 16.23 -13.52
C MET A 103 10.16 16.59 -14.99
N SER A 104 11.35 16.24 -15.46
CA SER A 104 11.75 16.33 -16.88
C SER A 104 11.42 15.07 -17.68
N SER A 105 11.02 13.98 -17.03
CA SER A 105 10.72 12.72 -17.71
C SER A 105 9.40 12.80 -18.48
N CYS A 106 9.36 12.08 -19.60
CA CYS A 106 8.16 11.87 -20.42
C CYS A 106 8.04 10.35 -20.67
N PRO A 107 6.96 9.69 -20.18
CA PRO A 107 5.87 10.26 -19.39
C PRO A 107 6.29 10.63 -17.95
N ARG A 108 5.44 11.39 -17.23
CA ARG A 108 5.57 11.52 -15.76
C ARG A 108 4.83 10.37 -15.08
N LEU A 109 5.49 9.72 -14.14
CA LEU A 109 4.90 8.69 -13.29
C LEU A 109 4.49 9.33 -11.97
N ILE A 110 3.20 9.25 -11.62
CA ILE A 110 2.64 9.94 -10.46
C ILE A 110 1.94 8.92 -9.58
N LYS A 111 2.26 8.88 -8.29
CA LYS A 111 1.60 7.99 -7.32
C LYS A 111 0.48 8.74 -6.60
N THR A 112 -0.63 8.05 -6.31
CA THR A 112 -1.65 8.53 -5.37
C THR A 112 -2.29 7.40 -4.55
N HIS A 113 -2.79 7.76 -3.37
CA HIS A 113 -3.65 6.92 -2.53
C HIS A 113 -5.07 7.51 -2.42
N LEU A 114 -5.35 8.66 -3.05
CA LEU A 114 -6.63 9.31 -2.98
C LEU A 114 -7.78 8.38 -3.42
N PRO A 115 -8.91 8.38 -2.69
CA PRO A 115 -10.15 7.80 -3.19
C PRO A 115 -10.60 8.56 -4.43
N LEU A 116 -11.36 7.88 -5.30
CA LEU A 116 -11.72 8.37 -6.64
C LEU A 116 -12.30 9.80 -6.64
N GLN A 117 -13.11 10.14 -5.63
CA GLN A 117 -13.76 11.45 -5.50
C GLN A 117 -12.81 12.62 -5.22
N LEU A 118 -11.57 12.33 -4.79
CA LEU A 118 -10.55 13.33 -4.47
C LEU A 118 -9.45 13.41 -5.55
N VAL A 119 -9.47 12.52 -6.55
CA VAL A 119 -8.49 12.55 -7.65
C VAL A 119 -8.73 13.82 -8.50
N PRO A 120 -7.66 14.58 -8.86
CA PRO A 120 -7.82 15.81 -9.61
C PRO A 120 -8.57 15.60 -10.94
N PRO A 121 -9.57 16.44 -11.27
CA PRO A 121 -10.38 16.27 -12.47
C PRO A 121 -9.57 16.23 -13.77
N SER A 122 -8.43 16.94 -13.81
CA SER A 122 -7.56 17.02 -14.98
C SER A 122 -7.10 15.65 -15.51
N PHE A 123 -6.92 14.65 -14.64
CA PHE A 123 -6.51 13.31 -15.09
C PHE A 123 -7.56 12.66 -16.00
N TRP A 124 -8.84 12.95 -15.75
CA TRP A 124 -9.95 12.47 -16.54
C TRP A 124 -10.14 13.30 -17.81
N GLU A 125 -10.05 14.62 -17.68
CA GLU A 125 -10.16 15.57 -18.81
C GLU A 125 -9.08 15.33 -19.87
N GLN A 126 -7.85 15.03 -19.44
CA GLN A 126 -6.72 14.73 -20.32
C GLN A 126 -6.67 13.26 -20.79
N ASN A 127 -7.63 12.44 -20.36
CA ASN A 127 -7.68 11.01 -20.65
C ASN A 127 -6.35 10.29 -20.34
N CYS A 128 -5.76 10.58 -19.18
CA CYS A 128 -4.48 10.02 -18.75
C CYS A 128 -4.58 8.50 -18.60
N ARG A 129 -3.44 7.80 -18.70
CA ARG A 129 -3.40 6.38 -18.31
C ARG A 129 -3.44 6.28 -16.80
N VAL A 130 -4.28 5.38 -16.30
CA VAL A 130 -4.38 5.09 -14.88
C VAL A 130 -4.14 3.62 -14.64
N MET A 131 -3.27 3.32 -13.69
CA MET A 131 -3.01 1.98 -13.20
C MET A 131 -3.50 1.89 -11.77
N CYS A 132 -4.49 1.03 -11.54
CA CYS A 132 -5.02 0.77 -10.21
C CYS A 132 -4.53 -0.61 -9.72
N VAL A 133 -3.87 -0.66 -8.57
CA VAL A 133 -3.44 -1.92 -7.96
C VAL A 133 -4.33 -2.23 -6.77
N PHE A 134 -4.93 -3.41 -6.82
CA PHE A 134 -5.75 -3.96 -5.77
C PHE A 134 -4.99 -5.05 -5.02
N SER A 135 -5.18 -5.13 -3.71
CA SER A 135 -4.77 -6.29 -2.92
C SER A 135 -5.84 -6.56 -1.88
N VAL A 136 -5.88 -7.80 -1.42
CA VAL A 136 -6.78 -8.26 -0.36
C VAL A 136 -6.69 -7.35 0.85
N TYR A 137 -7.86 -6.94 1.37
CA TYR A 137 -7.99 -6.13 2.57
C TYR A 137 -7.16 -6.63 3.74
N ARG A 138 -7.16 -7.94 4.01
CA ARG A 138 -6.41 -8.54 5.13
C ARG A 138 -4.90 -8.36 4.98
N VAL A 139 -4.39 -8.33 3.75
CA VAL A 139 -2.98 -8.00 3.49
C VAL A 139 -2.75 -6.51 3.71
N CYS A 140 -3.64 -5.66 3.20
CA CYS A 140 -3.58 -4.22 3.38
C CYS A 140 -3.67 -3.80 4.86
N SER A 141 -4.52 -4.41 5.67
CA SER A 141 -4.76 -4.04 7.07
C SER A 141 -3.57 -4.38 7.96
N VAL A 142 -3.03 -5.61 7.85
CA VAL A 142 -1.80 -6.02 8.56
C VAL A 142 -0.63 -5.12 8.17
N CYS A 143 -0.45 -4.86 6.87
CA CYS A 143 0.65 -4.04 6.40
C CYS A 143 0.48 -2.55 6.74
N SER A 144 -0.77 -2.06 6.85
CA SER A 144 -1.08 -0.67 7.19
C SER A 144 -0.82 -0.42 8.66
N PHE A 145 -1.13 -1.39 9.52
CA PHE A 145 -0.80 -1.32 10.94
C PHE A 145 0.71 -1.19 11.15
N SER A 146 1.51 -2.08 10.56
CA SER A 146 2.98 -1.98 10.67
C SER A 146 3.51 -0.63 10.15
N LEU A 147 2.90 -0.08 9.10
CA LEU A 147 3.27 1.24 8.58
C LEU A 147 2.88 2.38 9.53
N GLN A 148 1.67 2.36 10.10
CA GLN A 148 1.21 3.39 11.02
C GLN A 148 2.06 3.42 12.30
N VAL A 149 2.47 2.25 12.80
CA VAL A 149 3.38 2.16 13.95
C VAL A 149 4.75 2.74 13.57
N MET A 150 5.29 2.40 12.40
CA MET A 150 6.58 2.91 11.90
C MET A 150 6.57 4.43 11.63
N CYS A 151 5.46 4.98 11.15
CA CYS A 151 5.27 6.40 10.89
C CYS A 151 4.84 7.20 12.13
N GLY A 152 4.63 6.52 13.26
CA GLY A 152 4.11 7.15 14.47
C GLY A 152 2.75 7.81 14.27
N CYS A 153 1.82 7.27 13.49
CA CYS A 153 0.48 7.86 13.37
C CYS A 153 -0.39 7.56 14.60
N SER A 154 -1.21 8.53 15.03
CA SER A 154 -2.20 8.31 16.09
C SER A 154 -3.37 7.47 15.53
N VAL A 155 -3.68 6.35 16.16
CA VAL A 155 -5.02 5.75 16.02
C VAL A 155 -5.98 6.64 16.79
N CYS A 156 -7.15 6.97 16.23
CA CYS A 156 -8.15 7.84 16.87
C CYS A 156 -8.40 7.38 18.33
N THR A 157 -7.88 8.13 19.30
CA THR A 157 -7.97 7.81 20.74
C THR A 157 -9.38 7.96 21.29
N GLY A 158 -10.21 8.78 20.64
CA GLY A 158 -11.62 8.97 21.02
C GLY A 158 -12.46 7.68 20.99
N CYS A 159 -12.08 6.70 20.15
CA CYS A 159 -12.79 5.43 20.08
C CYS A 159 -12.28 4.38 21.07
N VAL A 160 -11.09 4.53 21.65
CA VAL A 160 -10.65 3.65 22.75
C VAL A 160 -11.50 3.91 23.98
N GLU A 161 -11.77 5.18 24.31
CA GLU A 161 -12.72 5.52 25.38
C GLU A 161 -14.16 5.11 25.04
N CYS A 162 -14.57 5.22 23.78
CA CYS A 162 -15.91 4.82 23.34
C CYS A 162 -16.11 3.29 23.36
N LEU A 163 -15.11 2.51 22.92
CA LEU A 163 -15.04 1.04 23.03
C LEU A 163 -14.93 0.61 24.50
N LEU A 164 -14.17 1.32 25.33
CA LEU A 164 -14.14 1.09 26.77
C LEU A 164 -15.50 1.39 27.42
N SER A 165 -16.29 2.35 26.90
CA SER A 165 -17.65 2.62 27.39
C SER A 165 -18.65 1.52 26.99
N LEU A 166 -18.51 0.97 25.77
CA LEU A 166 -19.29 -0.17 25.27
C LEU A 166 -18.90 -1.47 26.00
N TYR A 167 -17.61 -1.67 26.27
CA TYR A 167 -17.09 -2.81 27.02
C TYR A 167 -17.48 -2.72 28.51
N ARG A 168 -17.51 -1.52 29.11
CA ARG A 168 -18.05 -1.30 30.47
C ARG A 168 -19.55 -1.58 30.61
N ARG A 169 -20.30 -1.62 29.50
CA ARG A 169 -21.75 -1.93 29.50
C ARG A 169 -22.06 -3.42 29.34
N CYS A 170 -21.07 -4.25 29.01
CA CYS A 170 -21.24 -5.68 28.82
C CYS A 170 -20.22 -6.46 29.66
N VAL A 171 -20.74 -7.21 30.64
CA VAL A 171 -20.10 -8.34 31.33
C VAL A 171 -19.26 -8.01 32.58
N CYS A 172 -19.73 -8.65 33.66
CA CYS A 172 -19.34 -8.76 35.06
C CYS A 172 -17.84 -8.74 35.46
N ASP A 173 -17.53 -7.92 36.47
CA ASP A 173 -16.73 -8.16 37.70
C ASP A 173 -15.45 -9.02 37.68
N VAL A 174 -14.72 -9.10 36.58
CA VAL A 174 -13.35 -9.65 36.61
C VAL A 174 -12.33 -8.67 36.04
N CYS A 175 -11.55 -8.10 36.99
CA CYS A 175 -10.21 -7.53 36.84
C CYS A 175 -10.05 -6.11 36.24
N VAL A 176 -10.39 -5.11 37.06
CA VAL A 176 -9.86 -3.72 36.96
C VAL A 176 -8.31 -3.68 36.99
N GLN A 177 -7.64 -4.73 37.49
CA GLN A 177 -6.18 -4.84 37.48
C GLN A 177 -5.56 -5.16 36.10
N CYS A 178 -6.33 -5.68 35.13
CA CYS A 178 -5.83 -5.88 33.77
C CYS A 178 -5.71 -4.56 32.99
N VAL A 179 -6.52 -3.56 33.32
CA VAL A 179 -6.53 -2.25 32.63
C VAL A 179 -5.31 -1.41 33.01
N GLN A 180 -4.81 -1.53 34.24
CA GLN A 180 -3.58 -0.86 34.67
C GLN A 180 -2.35 -1.42 33.92
N ALA A 181 -2.33 -2.71 33.62
CA ALA A 181 -1.25 -3.35 32.88
C ALA A 181 -1.20 -2.89 31.40
N VAL A 182 -2.35 -2.62 30.78
CA VAL A 182 -2.42 -2.10 29.39
C VAL A 182 -1.84 -0.68 29.29
N LEU A 183 -1.94 0.13 30.35
CA LEU A 183 -1.35 1.48 30.38
C LEU A 183 0.16 1.47 30.69
N THR A 184 0.67 0.48 31.44
CA THR A 184 2.10 0.38 31.76
C THR A 184 2.94 -0.22 30.61
N VAL A 185 2.33 -1.05 29.75
CA VAL A 185 3.01 -1.63 28.57
C VAL A 185 3.32 -0.57 27.48
N PHE A 186 2.73 0.62 27.54
CA PHE A 186 3.02 1.72 26.62
C PHE A 186 4.34 2.48 26.90
N SER A 187 5.10 2.11 27.95
CA SER A 187 6.29 2.85 28.35
C SER A 187 7.63 2.13 28.20
N LEU A 188 7.71 0.86 27.79
CA LEU A 188 9.01 0.16 27.76
C LEU A 188 9.18 -0.75 26.55
N SER A 189 10.03 -0.28 25.62
CA SER A 189 11.07 -1.04 24.93
C SER A 189 10.93 -2.57 24.90
N THR A 190 10.20 -3.11 23.93
CA THR A 190 10.56 -4.37 23.26
C THR A 190 9.86 -4.39 21.89
N GLY A 191 10.64 -4.70 20.85
CA GLY A 191 10.23 -4.65 19.44
C GLY A 191 9.33 -5.80 18.99
N ASP A 192 8.34 -6.20 19.79
CA ASP A 192 7.36 -7.20 19.41
C ASP A 192 5.93 -6.64 19.51
N VAL A 193 5.24 -6.64 18.36
CA VAL A 193 3.82 -6.27 18.27
C VAL A 193 2.98 -7.32 19.01
N CYS A 194 2.42 -6.94 20.16
CA CYS A 194 1.53 -7.77 20.95
C CYS A 194 0.24 -8.14 20.20
N VAL A 195 -0.20 -9.41 20.31
CA VAL A 195 -1.47 -9.95 19.77
C VAL A 195 -2.70 -9.13 20.19
N GLN A 196 -2.67 -8.49 21.36
CA GLN A 196 -3.76 -7.62 21.84
C GLN A 196 -3.82 -6.27 21.10
N CYS A 197 -2.71 -5.77 20.56
CA CYS A 197 -2.73 -4.59 19.68
C CYS A 197 -3.46 -4.89 18.37
N VAL A 198 -3.37 -6.12 17.85
CA VAL A 198 -4.13 -6.58 16.67
C VAL A 198 -5.64 -6.61 16.96
N GLN A 199 -6.06 -6.91 18.20
CA GLN A 199 -7.47 -6.95 18.60
C GLN A 199 -8.17 -5.58 18.49
N GLY A 200 -7.49 -4.48 18.83
CA GLY A 200 -8.04 -3.11 18.68
C GLY A 200 -8.02 -2.59 17.24
N VAL A 201 -7.23 -3.19 16.36
CA VAL A 201 -7.03 -2.72 14.98
C VAL A 201 -8.15 -3.21 14.07
N LEU A 202 -8.62 -4.44 14.23
CA LEU A 202 -9.70 -4.96 13.37
C LEU A 202 -11.05 -4.29 13.64
N SER A 203 -11.30 -3.85 14.87
CA SER A 203 -12.45 -2.98 15.15
C SER A 203 -12.27 -1.63 14.47
N VAL A 204 -11.10 -0.99 14.54
CA VAL A 204 -10.81 0.32 13.90
C VAL A 204 -10.83 0.25 12.37
N PHE A 205 -10.42 -0.87 11.76
CA PHE A 205 -10.37 -1.04 10.30
C PHE A 205 -11.75 -1.39 9.71
N SER A 206 -12.64 -2.02 10.49
CA SER A 206 -14.04 -2.25 10.12
C SER A 206 -14.84 -0.94 9.97
N PHE A 207 -14.37 0.15 10.60
CA PHE A 207 -14.90 1.49 10.43
C PHE A 207 -13.98 2.29 9.49
N SER A 208 -14.52 3.22 8.69
CA SER A 208 -13.80 4.08 7.72
C SER A 208 -12.77 5.05 8.36
N THR A 209 -12.19 4.68 9.49
CA THR A 209 -11.40 5.49 10.43
C THR A 209 -9.88 5.30 10.27
N VAL A 210 -9.44 4.98 9.05
CA VAL A 210 -8.02 4.86 8.69
C VAL A 210 -7.69 5.87 7.60
N VAL A 211 -6.42 6.26 7.50
CA VAL A 211 -5.97 7.22 6.47
C VAL A 211 -6.39 6.74 5.08
N PHE A 212 -7.00 7.62 4.28
CA PHE A 212 -7.63 7.35 2.97
C PHE A 212 -8.99 6.65 3.03
N GLY A 213 -9.55 6.44 4.23
CA GLY A 213 -10.93 5.99 4.43
C GLY A 213 -11.15 4.49 4.23
N SER A 214 -12.37 4.13 3.81
CA SER A 214 -12.80 2.74 3.61
C SER A 214 -12.07 2.09 2.44
N TRP A 215 -11.40 0.96 2.67
CA TRP A 215 -10.86 0.12 1.60
C TRP A 215 -11.95 -0.33 0.63
N TYR A 216 -13.14 -0.70 1.13
CA TYR A 216 -14.25 -1.16 0.30
C TYR A 216 -14.65 -0.08 -0.71
N ASP A 217 -14.85 1.15 -0.23
CA ASP A 217 -15.29 2.28 -1.04
C ASP A 217 -14.18 2.67 -2.04
N HIS A 218 -12.91 2.57 -1.62
CA HIS A 218 -11.77 2.81 -2.48
C HIS A 218 -11.73 1.81 -3.64
N VAL A 219 -11.67 0.50 -3.35
CA VAL A 219 -11.52 -0.50 -4.41
C VAL A 219 -12.73 -0.59 -5.32
N THR A 220 -13.95 -0.43 -4.78
CA THR A 220 -15.19 -0.44 -5.58
C THR A 220 -15.29 0.80 -6.46
N GLY A 221 -15.00 2.00 -5.94
CA GLY A 221 -15.03 3.22 -6.76
C GLY A 221 -14.04 3.16 -7.93
N TRP A 222 -12.80 2.73 -7.67
CA TRP A 222 -11.81 2.53 -8.73
C TRP A 222 -12.22 1.42 -9.73
N TRP A 223 -12.85 0.35 -9.25
CA TRP A 223 -13.36 -0.73 -10.11
C TRP A 223 -14.51 -0.27 -11.01
N GLU A 224 -15.43 0.54 -10.50
CA GLU A 224 -16.55 1.08 -11.27
C GLU A 224 -16.07 2.08 -12.34
N ARG A 225 -15.05 2.89 -12.01
CA ARG A 225 -14.47 3.86 -12.95
C ARG A 225 -13.99 3.23 -14.25
N ARG A 226 -13.61 1.94 -14.26
CA ARG A 226 -13.21 1.23 -15.50
C ARG A 226 -14.30 1.24 -16.57
N GLN A 227 -15.57 1.34 -16.18
CA GLN A 227 -16.70 1.37 -17.10
C GLN A 227 -16.76 2.67 -17.90
N THR A 228 -16.23 3.76 -17.34
CA THR A 228 -16.26 5.10 -17.95
C THR A 228 -14.87 5.61 -18.35
N HIS A 229 -13.79 4.93 -17.94
CA HIS A 229 -12.41 5.30 -18.28
C HIS A 229 -11.66 4.11 -18.92
N PRO A 230 -11.62 3.99 -20.26
CA PRO A 230 -11.03 2.83 -20.93
C PRO A 230 -9.51 2.74 -20.81
N ARG A 231 -8.83 3.84 -20.46
CA ARG A 231 -7.38 3.87 -20.18
C ARG A 231 -7.08 3.61 -18.69
N LEU A 232 -7.91 2.81 -18.03
CA LEU A 232 -7.70 2.31 -16.67
C LEU A 232 -7.32 0.82 -16.72
N LEU A 233 -6.10 0.48 -16.31
CA LEU A 233 -5.68 -0.89 -16.07
C LEU A 233 -5.81 -1.23 -14.60
N TYR A 234 -6.45 -2.35 -14.28
CA TYR A 234 -6.41 -2.94 -12.95
C TYR A 234 -5.39 -4.08 -12.89
N LEU A 235 -4.65 -4.13 -11.80
CA LEU A 235 -3.74 -5.20 -11.44
C LEU A 235 -4.12 -5.72 -10.06
N PHE A 236 -4.02 -7.03 -9.86
CA PHE A 236 -4.09 -7.62 -8.53
C PHE A 236 -2.67 -7.92 -8.06
N TYR A 237 -2.37 -7.56 -6.82
CA TYR A 237 -1.10 -7.90 -6.18
C TYR A 237 -0.86 -9.41 -6.20
N GLU A 238 -1.94 -10.18 -6.05
CA GLU A 238 -1.92 -11.63 -6.05
C GLU A 238 -1.55 -12.20 -7.43
N ASP A 239 -2.06 -11.60 -8.51
CA ASP A 239 -1.69 -11.98 -9.89
C ASP A 239 -0.22 -11.65 -10.19
N LEU A 240 0.26 -10.48 -9.73
CA LEU A 240 1.67 -10.10 -9.84
C LEU A 240 2.59 -11.07 -9.08
N LYS A 241 2.12 -11.61 -7.95
CA LYS A 241 2.87 -12.57 -7.13
C LYS A 241 2.88 -13.96 -7.72
N GLU A 242 1.79 -14.38 -8.36
CA GLU A 242 1.67 -15.68 -9.00
C GLU A 242 2.44 -15.75 -10.32
N ASP A 243 2.26 -14.76 -11.19
CA ASP A 243 2.78 -14.79 -12.56
C ASP A 243 3.20 -13.37 -13.01
N LEU A 244 4.30 -12.90 -12.41
CA LEU A 244 4.89 -11.61 -12.75
C LEU A 244 5.20 -11.46 -14.25
N PRO A 245 5.76 -12.46 -14.95
CA PRO A 245 6.02 -12.34 -16.38
C PRO A 245 4.75 -12.10 -17.22
N ARG A 246 3.64 -12.80 -16.94
CA ARG A 246 2.37 -12.58 -17.63
C ARG A 246 1.80 -11.18 -17.35
N GLU A 247 1.82 -10.74 -16.09
CA GLU A 247 1.32 -9.41 -15.74
C GLU A 247 2.21 -8.29 -16.30
N LEU A 248 3.52 -8.52 -16.44
CA LEU A 248 4.43 -7.62 -17.17
C LEU A 248 4.05 -7.52 -18.65
N ASP A 249 3.78 -8.63 -19.33
CA ASP A 249 3.39 -8.62 -20.74
C ASP A 249 2.06 -7.85 -20.94
N ARG A 250 1.10 -8.06 -20.02
CA ARG A 250 -0.18 -7.35 -19.98
C ARG A 250 -0.02 -5.85 -19.71
N LEU A 251 0.92 -5.48 -18.83
CA LEU A 251 1.30 -4.09 -18.58
C LEU A 251 1.92 -3.44 -19.83
N CYS A 252 2.88 -4.10 -20.47
CA CYS A 252 3.54 -3.62 -21.69
C CYS A 252 2.52 -3.37 -22.81
N ALA A 253 1.54 -4.25 -22.98
CA ALA A 253 0.45 -4.08 -23.94
C ALA A 253 -0.41 -2.83 -23.64
N PHE A 254 -0.74 -2.58 -22.37
CA PHE A 254 -1.49 -1.40 -21.95
C PHE A 254 -0.70 -0.09 -22.13
N LEU A 255 0.60 -0.12 -21.81
CA LEU A 255 1.50 1.03 -21.96
C LEU A 255 1.89 1.27 -23.44
N GLY A 256 1.74 0.27 -24.30
CA GLY A 256 2.22 0.33 -25.68
C GLY A 256 3.74 0.37 -25.78
N VAL A 257 4.43 -0.23 -24.81
CA VAL A 257 5.90 -0.28 -24.72
C VAL A 257 6.33 -1.74 -24.78
N PRO A 258 6.62 -2.28 -25.98
CA PRO A 258 7.11 -3.66 -26.10
C PRO A 258 8.54 -3.76 -25.56
N LEU A 259 8.83 -4.85 -24.86
CA LEU A 259 10.17 -5.17 -24.38
C LEU A 259 10.80 -6.26 -25.24
N SER A 260 12.11 -6.15 -25.49
CA SER A 260 12.88 -7.29 -26.00
C SER A 260 12.99 -8.37 -24.92
N GLU A 261 13.25 -9.63 -25.29
CA GLU A 261 13.42 -10.71 -24.29
C GLU A 261 14.52 -10.39 -23.26
N ARG A 262 15.59 -9.74 -23.71
CA ARG A 262 16.67 -9.28 -22.84
C ARG A 262 16.18 -8.23 -21.84
N ASP A 263 15.46 -7.21 -22.31
CA ASP A 263 14.98 -6.12 -21.46
C ASP A 263 13.91 -6.64 -20.50
N ARG A 264 13.03 -7.54 -20.98
CA ARG A 264 12.06 -8.26 -20.16
C ARG A 264 12.72 -8.99 -19.00
N GLN A 265 13.77 -9.77 -19.27
CA GLN A 265 14.52 -10.47 -18.23
C GLN A 265 15.19 -9.50 -17.24
N SER A 266 15.69 -8.37 -17.74
CA SER A 266 16.29 -7.32 -16.90
C SER A 266 15.26 -6.69 -15.96
N VAL A 267 14.08 -6.32 -16.47
CA VAL A 267 12.97 -5.77 -15.68
C VAL A 267 12.56 -6.77 -14.60
N LEU A 268 12.31 -8.04 -14.96
CA LEU A 268 11.91 -9.09 -14.00
C LEU A 268 12.95 -9.30 -12.90
N GLY A 269 14.24 -9.27 -13.22
CA GLY A 269 15.32 -9.36 -12.24
C GLY A 269 15.37 -8.16 -11.28
N ALA A 270 15.12 -6.95 -11.79
CA ALA A 270 15.14 -5.72 -10.99
C ALA A 270 13.95 -5.60 -10.03
N VAL A 271 12.77 -6.01 -10.47
CA VAL A 271 11.52 -5.89 -9.69
C VAL A 271 11.22 -7.10 -8.80
N GLY A 272 12.08 -8.12 -8.82
CA GLY A 272 11.96 -9.27 -7.93
C GLY A 272 12.01 -8.85 -6.45
N PHE A 273 11.17 -9.49 -5.61
CA PHE A 273 11.04 -9.10 -4.20
C PHE A 273 12.38 -9.10 -3.44
N GLU A 274 13.20 -10.14 -3.61
CA GLU A 274 14.51 -10.22 -2.95
C GLU A 274 15.46 -9.13 -3.43
N THR A 275 15.47 -8.82 -4.74
CA THR A 275 16.24 -7.72 -5.31
C THR A 275 15.81 -6.39 -4.69
N MET A 276 14.51 -6.08 -4.72
CA MET A 276 13.98 -4.84 -4.16
C MET A 276 14.23 -4.74 -2.64
N ARG A 277 14.12 -5.85 -1.92
CA ARG A 277 14.39 -5.93 -0.48
C ARG A 277 15.86 -5.64 -0.16
N SER A 278 16.78 -6.20 -0.95
CA SER A 278 18.22 -5.94 -0.82
C SER A 278 18.57 -4.45 -1.06
N GLN A 279 17.76 -3.77 -1.88
CA GLN A 279 17.90 -2.35 -2.21
C GLN A 279 16.89 -1.45 -1.48
N SER A 280 16.37 -1.89 -0.34
CA SER A 280 15.29 -1.22 0.40
C SER A 280 15.53 0.28 0.68
N GLN A 281 16.81 0.69 0.85
CA GLN A 281 17.23 2.09 0.99
C GLN A 281 16.73 3.01 -0.14
N LYS A 282 16.56 2.49 -1.36
CA LYS A 282 16.04 3.24 -2.52
C LYS A 282 14.51 3.39 -2.51
N PHE A 283 13.82 2.63 -1.65
CA PHE A 283 12.36 2.49 -1.68
C PHE A 283 11.66 3.12 -0.47
N PHE A 284 12.42 3.59 0.53
CA PHE A 284 11.84 4.28 1.69
C PHE A 284 11.28 5.63 1.27
N SER A 285 9.99 5.85 1.52
CA SER A 285 9.40 7.18 1.40
C SER A 285 9.98 8.06 2.49
N ILE A 286 10.90 8.93 2.08
CA ILE A 286 11.42 10.08 2.83
C ILE A 286 12.15 9.69 4.13
N SER A 287 13.49 9.73 4.06
CA SER A 287 14.38 9.53 5.20
C SER A 287 13.95 10.37 6.41
N GLY A 288 13.77 9.73 7.58
CA GLY A 288 13.42 10.38 8.84
C GLY A 288 11.94 10.31 9.26
N LEU A 289 11.00 9.95 8.37
CA LEU A 289 9.57 9.76 8.71
C LEU A 289 9.20 8.32 9.10
N MET A 290 10.07 7.35 8.80
CA MET A 290 9.80 5.93 8.99
C MET A 290 10.92 5.28 9.81
N ASP A 291 10.59 4.80 11.01
CA ASP A 291 11.52 4.06 11.85
C ASP A 291 11.57 2.55 11.47
N GLN A 292 12.54 2.21 10.61
CA GLN A 292 12.76 0.84 10.15
C GLN A 292 13.15 -0.14 11.27
N SER A 293 13.62 0.35 12.42
CA SER A 293 13.97 -0.51 13.56
C SER A 293 12.73 -1.15 14.21
N ILE A 294 11.56 -0.52 14.03
CA ILE A 294 10.28 -1.03 14.52
C ILE A 294 9.69 -2.06 13.55
N SER A 295 9.66 -1.74 12.26
CA SER A 295 9.20 -2.67 11.22
C SER A 295 9.80 -2.32 9.87
N PRO A 296 10.41 -3.28 9.13
CA PRO A 296 10.97 -3.00 7.82
C PRO A 296 9.87 -2.70 6.80
N PHE A 297 10.07 -1.69 5.94
CA PHE A 297 9.14 -1.34 4.86
C PHE A 297 8.90 -2.51 3.90
N MET A 298 9.98 -3.17 3.48
CA MET A 298 9.94 -4.42 2.71
C MET A 298 9.85 -5.62 3.68
N ARG A 299 8.64 -5.85 4.21
CA ARG A 299 8.39 -6.79 5.32
C ARG A 299 8.49 -8.26 4.92
N LYS A 300 7.47 -8.78 4.21
CA LYS A 300 7.38 -10.18 3.77
C LYS A 300 7.05 -10.35 2.29
N GLY A 301 6.21 -9.48 1.71
CA GLY A 301 5.85 -9.57 0.29
C GLY A 301 5.17 -10.89 -0.09
N MET A 302 4.35 -11.45 0.81
CA MET A 302 3.68 -12.73 0.66
C MET A 302 2.16 -12.58 0.69
N VAL A 303 1.48 -13.29 -0.20
CA VAL A 303 0.02 -13.49 -0.15
C VAL A 303 -0.28 -14.51 0.95
N GLY A 304 -1.33 -14.27 1.75
CA GLY A 304 -1.76 -15.20 2.81
C GLY A 304 -1.14 -14.99 4.20
N ASP A 305 -0.15 -14.10 4.38
CA ASP A 305 0.48 -13.87 5.70
C ASP A 305 -0.52 -13.41 6.78
N TRP A 306 -1.66 -12.86 6.38
CA TRP A 306 -2.73 -12.45 7.29
C TRP A 306 -3.19 -13.59 8.22
N LYS A 307 -3.09 -14.86 7.80
CA LYS A 307 -3.43 -16.02 8.64
C LYS A 307 -2.61 -16.11 9.92
N ASN A 308 -1.41 -15.55 9.93
CA ASN A 308 -0.55 -15.52 11.10
C ASN A 308 -0.97 -14.46 12.13
N HIS A 309 -1.91 -13.57 11.78
CA HIS A 309 -2.31 -12.43 12.60
C HIS A 309 -3.78 -12.47 13.01
N PHE A 310 -4.64 -13.11 12.22
CA PHE A 310 -6.08 -13.19 12.48
C PHE A 310 -6.42 -14.42 13.31
N THR A 311 -7.19 -14.24 14.38
CA THR A 311 -7.86 -15.37 15.03
C THR A 311 -9.02 -15.88 14.17
N VAL A 312 -9.49 -17.10 14.45
CA VAL A 312 -10.65 -17.69 13.74
C VAL A 312 -11.88 -16.78 13.85
N ALA A 313 -12.22 -16.32 15.06
CA ALA A 313 -13.37 -15.43 15.27
C ALA A 313 -13.24 -14.09 14.52
N GLN A 314 -12.03 -13.54 14.42
CA GLN A 314 -11.78 -12.33 13.64
C GLN A 314 -11.91 -12.58 12.14
N SER A 315 -11.45 -13.74 11.67
CA SER A 315 -11.62 -14.15 10.28
C SER A 315 -13.11 -14.24 9.93
N GLU A 316 -13.90 -14.95 10.74
CA GLU A 316 -15.34 -15.12 10.53
C GLU A 316 -16.10 -13.77 10.52
N ALA A 317 -15.83 -12.90 11.49
CA ALA A 317 -16.42 -11.57 11.56
C ALA A 317 -16.05 -10.71 10.33
N PHE A 318 -14.80 -10.79 9.88
CA PHE A 318 -14.36 -10.11 8.66
C PHE A 318 -15.07 -10.69 7.42
N ASP A 319 -15.19 -12.01 7.31
CA ASP A 319 -15.81 -12.65 6.14
C ASP A 319 -17.30 -12.29 6.02
N GLU A 320 -17.99 -12.14 7.15
CA GLU A 320 -19.36 -11.62 7.18
C GLU A 320 -19.45 -10.16 6.73
N ASP A 321 -18.61 -9.28 7.29
CA ASP A 321 -18.57 -7.87 6.90
C ASP A 321 -18.22 -7.69 5.43
N TYR A 322 -17.20 -8.42 4.95
CA TYR A 322 -16.75 -8.42 3.57
C TYR A 322 -17.86 -8.85 2.62
N ARG A 323 -18.53 -9.97 2.92
CA ARG A 323 -19.66 -10.47 2.10
C ARG A 323 -20.77 -9.43 2.01
N ARG A 324 -21.07 -8.74 3.12
CA ARG A 324 -22.10 -7.69 3.16
C ARG A 324 -21.71 -6.46 2.36
N LYS A 325 -20.46 -6.01 2.47
CA LYS A 325 -19.94 -4.78 1.84
C LYS A 325 -19.64 -4.94 0.35
N MET A 326 -19.23 -6.14 -0.08
CA MET A 326 -18.87 -6.44 -1.46
C MET A 326 -19.99 -7.11 -2.26
N LYS A 327 -21.18 -7.32 -1.66
CA LYS A 327 -22.29 -8.10 -2.26
C LYS A 327 -22.71 -7.63 -3.66
N ASP A 328 -22.65 -6.33 -3.92
CA ASP A 328 -23.11 -5.72 -5.18
C ASP A 328 -21.95 -5.51 -6.18
N SER A 329 -20.72 -5.83 -5.77
CA SER A 329 -19.53 -5.68 -6.59
C SER A 329 -19.24 -6.95 -7.38
N THR A 330 -18.79 -6.78 -8.63
CA THR A 330 -18.24 -7.86 -9.45
C THR A 330 -16.74 -8.08 -9.22
N LEU A 331 -16.13 -7.29 -8.33
CA LEU A 331 -14.72 -7.38 -7.99
C LEU A 331 -14.49 -8.60 -7.09
N SER A 332 -13.61 -9.50 -7.51
CA SER A 332 -13.24 -10.70 -6.76
C SER A 332 -11.75 -10.68 -6.43
N PHE A 333 -11.41 -11.13 -5.23
CA PHE A 333 -10.04 -11.18 -4.72
C PHE A 333 -9.67 -12.59 -4.32
N ARG A 334 -8.42 -12.98 -4.58
CA ARG A 334 -7.86 -14.27 -4.12
C ARG A 334 -7.19 -14.08 -2.77
N MET A 335 -7.73 -14.70 -1.73
CA MET A 335 -7.20 -14.55 -0.37
C MET A 335 -5.85 -15.26 -0.18
N GLU A 336 -5.55 -16.21 -1.06
CA GLU A 336 -4.40 -17.12 -1.05
C GLU A 336 -4.01 -17.47 -2.50
N LEU A 337 -2.76 -17.90 -2.66
CA LEU A 337 -2.28 -18.55 -3.88
C LEU A 337 -2.12 -20.05 -3.58
N GLU A 338 -2.40 -20.90 -4.57
CA GLU A 338 -2.12 -22.32 -4.47
C GLU A 338 -0.61 -22.54 -4.31
N ARG A 339 -0.19 -23.42 -3.40
CA ARG A 339 1.24 -23.73 -3.24
C ARG A 339 1.68 -24.61 -4.40
N GLU A 340 2.87 -24.35 -4.94
CA GLU A 340 3.60 -25.29 -5.82
C GLU A 340 4.12 -26.53 -5.03
N GLU A 341 3.28 -27.18 -4.24
CA GLU A 341 3.60 -28.44 -3.56
C GLU A 341 2.80 -29.58 -4.18
N GLU A 342 2.92 -29.84 -5.49
CA GLU A 342 2.42 -31.10 -6.08
C GLU A 342 3.02 -31.55 -7.43
N LEU A 343 4.10 -30.92 -7.93
CA LEU A 343 4.76 -31.34 -9.19
C LEU A 343 6.08 -32.12 -9.00
N SER A 344 6.47 -32.46 -7.77
CA SER A 344 7.69 -33.24 -7.49
C SER A 344 7.45 -34.69 -7.05
N SER A 345 6.19 -35.13 -6.84
CA SER A 345 5.89 -36.50 -6.38
C SER A 345 5.52 -37.50 -7.48
N GLU A 346 5.23 -37.09 -8.72
CA GLU A 346 4.90 -38.03 -9.81
C GLU A 346 6.10 -38.42 -10.69
N GLY A 347 7.29 -37.84 -10.47
CA GLY A 347 8.49 -38.11 -11.28
C GLY A 347 9.37 -39.29 -10.83
N SER A 348 9.08 -39.97 -9.71
CA SER A 348 10.02 -40.91 -9.08
C SER A 348 9.55 -42.38 -9.02
N SER A 349 8.54 -42.79 -9.80
CA SER A 349 8.06 -44.19 -9.81
C SER A 349 8.45 -45.03 -11.04
N LEU A 350 9.31 -44.55 -11.94
CA LEU A 350 9.82 -45.36 -13.05
C LEU A 350 11.35 -45.39 -13.02
N LEU A 351 11.96 -46.27 -12.20
CA LEU A 351 13.33 -46.78 -12.45
C LEU A 351 13.80 -47.96 -11.57
N MET A 352 12.91 -48.82 -11.06
CA MET A 352 13.35 -50.08 -10.41
C MET A 352 12.54 -51.26 -10.92
N GLY A 353 13.03 -51.89 -11.99
CA GLY A 353 12.37 -53.06 -12.57
C GLY A 353 13.05 -53.71 -13.77
N THR A 354 14.39 -53.85 -13.78
CA THR A 354 15.08 -54.95 -14.50
C THR A 354 16.56 -54.95 -14.12
N LEU A 355 16.95 -55.93 -13.31
CA LEU A 355 18.14 -56.77 -13.48
C LEU A 355 18.04 -57.96 -12.51
#